data_AF-A0AAU0P149-F1
#
_entry.id   AF-A0AAU0P149-F1
#
_cell.length_a   1.000
_cell.length_b   1.000
_cell.length_c   1.000
_cell.angle_alpha   90.00
_cell.angle_beta   90.00
_cell.angle_gamma   90.00
#
_symmetry.space_group_name_H-M   'P 1'
#
loop_
_entity.id
_entity.type
_entity.pdbx_description
1 polymer ?
#
loop_
_entity_poly.entity_id
_entity_poly.type
_entity_poly.pdbx_seq_one_letter_code
_entity_poly.pdbx_strand_id
1 'polypeptide(L)'
;MFSIRKRRRSKGFILIYVMFIVSFCIFIALNCFKLEVLKRQNSLNMKKDVLKVDSTQKIKEYMLTDLDELLYKNVTVLTNDGIKSYLSSLISTRDSIVTICKYDNSCIEYNKDKDWFVVTYYVNNKFYKEEVYRYKVENNLIFYNYINYFFKKGAELEE
;
A
#
# COMPACT_ATOMS: atom_id res chain seq x y z
N MET A 1 22.92 -59.01 -38.25
CA MET A 1 22.68 -57.55 -38.23
C MET A 1 22.93 -57.10 -36.79
N PHE A 2 23.96 -56.36 -36.38
CA PHE A 2 24.82 -55.37 -37.01
C PHE A 2 26.28 -55.65 -36.60
N SER A 3 27.19 -55.70 -37.58
CA SER A 3 28.63 -55.89 -37.34
C SER A 3 29.20 -54.60 -36.74
N ILE A 4 29.59 -54.65 -35.45
CA ILE A 4 30.37 -53.60 -34.81
C ILE A 4 31.79 -53.71 -35.35
N ARG A 5 32.04 -53.10 -36.51
CA ARG A 5 33.39 -52.84 -37.00
C ARG A 5 34.12 -52.01 -35.93
N LYS A 6 35.15 -52.59 -35.30
CA LYS A 6 36.15 -51.86 -34.50
C LYS A 6 36.89 -50.87 -35.42
N ARG A 7 36.28 -49.73 -35.69
CA ARG A 7 36.96 -48.56 -36.26
C ARG A 7 37.89 -48.02 -35.18
N ARG A 8 39.20 -47.95 -35.44
CA ARG A 8 40.15 -47.15 -34.66
C ARG A 8 39.59 -45.71 -34.61
N ARG A 9 38.85 -45.36 -33.55
CA ARG A 9 38.44 -43.97 -33.29
C ARG A 9 39.71 -43.20 -33.00
N SER A 10 39.99 -42.17 -33.81
CA SER A 10 41.12 -41.29 -33.57
C SER A 10 40.97 -40.66 -32.19
N LYS A 11 42.05 -40.68 -31.40
CA LYS A 11 42.07 -40.18 -30.01
C LYS A 11 41.54 -38.72 -29.89
N GLY A 12 41.54 -37.96 -30.98
CA GLY A 12 40.99 -36.59 -31.05
C GLY A 12 39.47 -36.48 -30.84
N PHE A 13 38.65 -37.47 -31.24
CA PHE A 13 37.20 -37.41 -31.02
C PHE A 13 36.82 -37.49 -29.54
N ILE A 14 37.62 -38.18 -28.73
CA ILE A 14 37.42 -38.28 -27.29
C ILE A 14 37.70 -36.93 -26.62
N LEU A 15 38.73 -36.23 -27.09
CA LEU A 15 39.12 -34.92 -26.55
C LEU A 15 38.03 -33.86 -26.78
N ILE A 16 37.47 -33.81 -28.00
CA ILE A 16 36.37 -32.89 -28.35
C ILE A 16 35.12 -33.17 -27.49
N TYR A 17 34.79 -34.45 -27.28
CA TYR A 17 33.66 -34.85 -26.45
C TYR A 17 33.82 -34.41 -24.98
N VAL A 18 35.02 -34.58 -24.42
CA VAL A 18 35.33 -34.13 -23.05
C VAL A 18 35.24 -32.61 -22.95
N MET A 19 35.76 -31.85 -23.92
CA MET A 19 35.64 -30.38 -23.90
C MET A 19 34.19 -29.90 -23.95
N PHE A 20 33.34 -30.58 -24.74
CA PHE A 20 31.92 -30.25 -24.83
C PHE A 20 31.17 -30.53 -23.52
N ILE A 21 31.45 -31.65 -22.86
CA ILE A 21 30.83 -31.96 -21.56
C ILE A 21 31.25 -30.94 -20.51
N VAL A 22 32.55 -30.62 -20.45
CA VAL A 22 33.07 -29.64 -19.48
C VAL A 22 32.45 -28.26 -19.70
N SER A 23 32.32 -27.81 -20.95
CA SER A 23 31.67 -26.52 -21.23
C SER A 23 30.20 -26.52 -20.82
N PHE A 24 29.48 -27.63 -21.07
CA PHE A 24 28.08 -27.77 -20.69
C PHE A 24 27.90 -27.76 -19.16
N CYS A 25 28.80 -28.44 -18.43
CA CYS A 25 28.81 -28.42 -16.96
C CYS A 25 29.04 -27.01 -16.41
N ILE A 26 30.00 -26.26 -16.96
CA ILE A 26 30.26 -24.87 -16.56
C ILE A 26 29.03 -23.99 -16.86
N PHE A 27 28.39 -24.19 -18.02
CA PHE A 27 27.21 -23.42 -18.40
C PHE A 27 26.04 -23.66 -17.44
N ILE A 28 25.78 -24.91 -17.05
CA ILE A 28 24.75 -25.24 -16.06
C ILE A 28 25.08 -24.60 -14.70
N ALA A 29 26.32 -24.71 -14.24
CA ALA A 29 26.74 -24.13 -12.96
C ALA A 29 26.55 -22.60 -12.93
N LEU A 30 26.90 -21.90 -14.01
CA LEU A 30 26.67 -20.45 -14.14
C LEU A 30 25.18 -20.09 -14.12
N ASN A 31 24.33 -20.88 -14.76
CA ASN A 31 22.89 -20.66 -14.74
C ASN A 31 22.29 -20.90 -13.34
N CYS A 32 22.71 -21.95 -12.63
CA CYS A 32 22.32 -22.20 -11.24
C CYS A 32 22.74 -21.03 -10.33
N PHE A 33 23.98 -20.57 -10.45
CA PHE A 33 24.47 -19.43 -9.69
C PHE A 33 23.67 -18.16 -9.97
N LYS A 34 23.38 -17.85 -11.24
CA LYS A 34 22.57 -16.70 -11.63
C LYS A 34 21.17 -16.76 -11.01
N LEU A 35 20.56 -17.95 -10.99
CA LEU A 35 19.21 -18.15 -10.44
C LEU A 35 19.17 -17.97 -8.92
N GLU A 36 20.21 -18.41 -8.22
CA GLU A 36 20.35 -18.23 -6.77
C GLU A 36 20.57 -16.75 -6.39
N VAL A 37 21.39 -16.03 -7.16
CA VAL A 37 21.55 -14.57 -7.00
C VAL A 37 20.21 -13.85 -7.20
N LEU A 38 19.44 -14.24 -8.21
CA LEU A 38 18.13 -13.64 -8.52
C LEU A 38 17.11 -13.88 -7.39
N LYS A 39 17.08 -15.09 -6.83
CA LYS A 39 16.28 -15.41 -5.63
C LYS A 39 16.67 -14.53 -4.44
N ARG A 40 17.97 -14.38 -4.18
CA ARG A 40 18.47 -13.54 -3.09
C ARG A 40 18.09 -12.07 -3.29
N GLN A 41 18.21 -11.56 -4.51
CA GLN A 41 17.87 -10.18 -4.83
C GLN A 41 16.36 -9.93 -4.67
N ASN A 42 15.51 -10.86 -5.11
CA ASN A 42 14.06 -10.79 -4.88
C ASN A 42 13.72 -10.81 -3.38
N SER A 43 14.37 -11.66 -2.58
CA SER A 43 14.15 -11.69 -1.13
C SER A 43 14.55 -10.37 -0.47
N LEU A 44 15.66 -9.76 -0.89
CA LEU A 44 16.10 -8.46 -0.37
C LEU A 44 15.16 -7.32 -0.78
N ASN A 45 14.68 -7.32 -2.02
CA ASN A 45 13.71 -6.34 -2.50
C ASN A 45 12.38 -6.46 -1.76
N MET A 46 11.88 -7.69 -1.59
CA MET A 46 10.67 -7.96 -0.81
C MET A 46 10.83 -7.46 0.64
N LYS A 47 11.98 -7.71 1.28
CA LYS A 47 12.26 -7.18 2.64
C LYS A 47 12.26 -5.66 2.67
N LYS A 48 12.82 -4.99 1.65
CA LYS A 48 12.81 -3.52 1.55
C LYS A 48 11.39 -2.97 1.38
N ASP A 49 10.57 -3.62 0.56
CA ASP A 49 9.19 -3.20 0.31
C ASP A 49 8.31 -3.40 1.56
N VAL A 50 8.49 -4.50 2.29
CA VAL A 50 7.76 -4.75 3.56
C VAL A 50 8.15 -3.74 4.65
N LEU A 51 9.41 -3.28 4.68
CA LEU A 51 9.89 -2.27 5.64
C LEU A 51 9.60 -0.83 5.19
N LYS A 52 9.06 -0.64 3.98
CA LYS A 52 8.74 0.69 3.47
C LYS A 52 7.43 1.16 4.12
N VAL A 53 7.56 1.84 5.25
CA VAL A 53 6.45 2.58 5.85
C VAL A 53 6.04 3.69 4.89
N ASP A 54 4.77 3.71 4.50
CA ASP A 54 4.21 4.79 3.68
C ASP A 54 4.38 6.11 4.45
N SER A 55 4.93 7.14 3.78
CA SER A 55 5.10 8.47 4.38
C SER A 55 3.78 9.06 4.91
N THR A 56 2.65 8.62 4.36
CA THR A 56 1.31 9.03 4.81
C THR A 56 0.79 8.27 6.02
N GLN A 57 1.39 7.13 6.39
CA GLN A 57 0.92 6.30 7.49
C GLN A 57 1.07 7.03 8.83
N LYS A 58 2.23 7.66 9.07
CA LYS A 58 2.45 8.45 10.28
C LYS A 58 1.40 9.56 10.39
N ILE A 59 1.22 10.34 9.33
CA ILE A 59 0.24 11.45 9.28
C ILE A 59 -1.17 10.93 9.58
N LYS A 60 -1.55 9.81 8.97
CA LYS A 60 -2.84 9.15 9.19
C LYS A 60 -3.06 8.77 10.66
N GLU A 61 -2.09 8.08 11.27
CA GLU A 61 -2.19 7.61 12.66
C GLU A 61 -2.35 8.77 13.64
N TYR A 62 -1.58 9.86 13.48
CA TYR A 62 -1.74 11.05 14.32
C TYR A 62 -3.13 11.69 14.15
N MET A 63 -3.57 11.93 12.92
CA MET A 63 -4.86 12.58 12.69
C MET A 63 -6.05 11.74 13.17
N LEU A 64 -5.99 10.41 13.03
CA LEU A 64 -7.05 9.53 13.54
C LEU A 64 -7.05 9.46 15.06
N THR A 65 -5.87 9.49 15.69
CA THR A 65 -5.76 9.54 17.16
C THR A 65 -6.36 10.83 17.71
N ASP A 66 -6.04 11.98 17.10
CA ASP A 66 -6.61 13.28 17.49
C ASP A 66 -8.14 13.30 17.30
N LEU A 67 -8.62 12.71 16.19
CA LEU A 67 -10.05 12.60 15.92
C LEU A 67 -10.77 11.74 16.98
N ASP A 68 -10.21 10.58 17.31
CA ASP A 68 -10.77 9.70 18.33
C ASP A 68 -10.80 10.40 19.69
N GLU A 69 -9.70 11.05 20.10
CA GLU A 69 -9.65 11.79 21.36
C GLU A 69 -10.73 12.88 21.41
N LEU A 70 -10.93 13.62 20.32
CA LEU A 70 -11.98 14.63 20.21
C LEU A 70 -13.39 14.02 20.35
N LEU A 71 -13.65 12.88 19.72
CA LEU A 71 -14.96 12.23 19.74
C LEU A 71 -15.24 11.63 21.12
N TYR A 72 -14.30 10.91 21.72
CA TYR A 72 -14.48 10.32 23.06
C TYR A 72 -14.64 11.38 24.16
N LYS A 73 -14.00 12.55 24.02
CA LYS A 73 -14.07 13.61 25.02
C LYS A 73 -15.37 14.41 24.96
N ASN A 74 -15.92 14.63 23.76
CA ASN A 74 -17.01 15.58 23.55
C ASN A 74 -18.36 14.93 23.24
N VAL A 75 -18.40 13.65 22.87
CA VAL A 75 -19.64 12.92 22.59
C VAL A 75 -20.10 12.20 23.87
N THR A 76 -21.21 12.65 24.45
CA THR A 76 -21.75 12.13 25.72
C THR A 76 -22.22 10.68 25.62
N VAL A 77 -22.82 10.30 24.49
CA VAL A 77 -23.26 8.93 24.21
C VAL A 77 -22.68 8.53 22.86
N LEU A 78 -21.71 7.61 22.89
CA LEU A 78 -21.00 7.18 21.69
C LEU A 78 -21.88 6.26 20.85
N THR A 79 -22.69 6.87 19.99
CA THR A 79 -23.50 6.23 18.95
C THR A 79 -23.28 6.96 17.64
N ASN A 80 -23.69 6.36 16.51
CA ASN A 80 -23.62 7.03 15.22
C ASN A 80 -24.34 8.39 15.24
N ASP A 81 -25.54 8.44 15.83
CA ASP A 81 -26.31 9.67 15.95
C ASP A 81 -25.67 10.70 16.89
N GLY A 82 -25.04 10.24 17.98
CA GLY A 82 -24.32 11.10 18.92
C GLY A 82 -23.12 11.80 18.26
N ILE A 83 -22.32 11.03 17.53
CA ILE A 83 -21.19 11.56 16.75
C ILE A 83 -21.70 12.53 15.67
N LYS A 84 -22.70 12.11 14.89
CA LYS A 84 -23.31 12.95 13.84
C LYS A 84 -23.81 14.28 14.39
N SER A 85 -24.50 14.26 15.53
CA SER A 85 -25.05 15.45 16.17
C SER A 85 -23.96 16.40 16.63
N TYR A 86 -22.92 15.88 17.29
CA TYR A 86 -21.76 16.66 17.71
C TYR A 86 -21.05 17.30 16.51
N LEU A 87 -20.70 16.51 15.48
CA LEU A 87 -20.02 17.01 14.30
C LEU A 87 -20.87 18.02 13.53
N SER A 88 -22.18 17.79 13.44
CA SER A 88 -23.11 18.74 12.82
C SER A 88 -23.25 20.04 13.61
N SER A 89 -22.99 20.03 14.92
CA SER A 89 -23.01 21.23 15.76
C SER A 89 -21.77 22.12 15.58
N LEU A 90 -20.66 21.55 15.13
CA LEU A 90 -19.43 22.29 14.81
C LEU A 90 -19.52 23.06 13.50
N ILE A 91 -20.54 22.77 12.68
CA ILE A 91 -20.71 23.34 11.35
C ILE A 91 -21.57 24.60 11.42
N SER A 92 -21.01 25.73 10.98
CA SER A 92 -21.76 26.96 10.77
C SER A 92 -22.81 26.77 9.67
N THR A 93 -23.99 27.37 9.82
CA THR A 93 -25.19 27.16 8.97
C THR A 93 -25.01 27.40 7.46
N ARG A 94 -23.86 27.94 7.02
CA ARG A 94 -23.55 28.23 5.61
C ARG A 94 -22.61 27.23 4.94
N ASP A 95 -21.87 26.44 5.70
CA ASP A 95 -20.91 25.48 5.16
C ASP A 95 -21.42 24.06 5.35
N SER A 96 -21.18 23.17 4.40
CA SER A 96 -21.51 21.74 4.52
C SER A 96 -20.32 20.89 4.98
N ILE A 97 -19.12 21.48 5.05
CA ILE A 97 -17.86 20.81 5.36
C ILE A 97 -17.16 21.56 6.49
N VAL A 98 -16.66 20.84 7.49
CA VAL A 98 -15.82 21.40 8.57
C VAL A 98 -14.51 20.63 8.70
N THR A 99 -13.41 21.35 8.86
CA THR A 99 -12.13 20.72 9.22
C THR A 99 -12.09 20.42 10.71
N ILE A 100 -11.85 19.16 11.06
CA ILE A 100 -11.83 18.69 12.45
C ILE A 100 -10.39 18.61 12.97
N CYS A 101 -9.51 17.98 12.19
CA CYS A 101 -8.12 17.76 12.57
C CYS A 101 -7.19 18.28 11.48
N LYS A 102 -6.03 18.81 11.87
CA LYS A 102 -4.97 19.24 10.94
C LYS A 102 -3.62 18.76 11.46
N TYR A 103 -2.84 18.14 10.59
CA TYR A 103 -1.48 17.70 10.89
C TYR A 103 -0.60 17.84 9.66
N ASP A 104 0.51 18.58 9.77
CA ASP A 104 1.52 18.73 8.71
C ASP A 104 0.92 19.05 7.32
N ASN A 105 0.10 20.11 7.25
CA ASN A 105 -0.68 20.55 6.08
C ASN A 105 -1.76 19.57 5.57
N SER A 106 -1.82 18.35 6.12
CA SER A 106 -2.90 17.39 5.90
C SER A 106 -4.06 17.66 6.84
N CYS A 107 -5.27 17.25 6.46
CA CYS A 107 -6.47 17.52 7.24
C CYS A 107 -7.50 16.39 7.17
N ILE A 108 -8.30 16.29 8.22
CA ILE A 108 -9.55 15.54 8.22
C ILE A 108 -10.69 16.54 8.22
N GLU A 109 -11.56 16.42 7.23
CA GLU A 109 -12.77 17.20 7.06
C GLU A 109 -13.99 16.28 7.20
N TYR A 110 -15.09 16.81 7.72
CA TYR A 110 -16.35 16.10 7.82
C TYR A 110 -17.42 16.79 6.98
N ASN A 111 -18.12 16.00 6.18
CA ASN A 111 -19.20 16.48 5.32
C ASN A 111 -20.55 16.11 5.95
N LYS A 112 -21.37 17.12 6.23
CA LYS A 112 -22.67 16.96 6.88
C LYS A 112 -23.71 16.26 5.98
N ASP A 113 -23.70 16.58 4.70
CA ASP A 113 -24.73 16.14 3.75
C ASP A 113 -24.64 14.64 3.50
N LYS A 114 -23.39 14.13 3.45
CA LYS A 114 -23.09 12.73 3.12
C LYS A 114 -22.68 11.88 4.33
N ASP A 115 -22.49 12.51 5.50
CA ASP A 115 -22.15 11.85 6.77
C ASP A 115 -20.88 10.98 6.64
N TRP A 116 -19.81 11.59 6.11
CA TRP A 116 -18.51 10.95 5.89
C TRP A 116 -17.36 11.88 6.27
N PHE A 117 -16.19 11.28 6.49
CA PHE A 117 -14.93 12.01 6.66
C PHE A 117 -14.13 11.98 5.36
N VAL A 118 -13.49 13.10 5.04
CA VAL A 118 -12.58 13.27 3.92
C VAL A 118 -11.20 13.58 4.50
N VAL A 119 -10.24 12.72 4.22
CA VAL A 119 -8.86 12.86 4.68
C VAL A 119 -7.99 13.28 3.51
N THR A 120 -7.46 14.49 3.56
CA THR A 120 -6.58 15.03 2.52
C THR A 120 -5.14 14.98 2.99
N TYR A 121 -4.28 14.31 2.22
CA TYR A 121 -2.86 14.17 2.52
C TYR A 121 -2.00 15.08 1.66
N TYR A 122 -1.09 15.80 2.30
CA TYR A 122 -0.03 16.55 1.66
C TYR A 122 1.32 15.96 2.06
N VAL A 123 2.18 15.69 1.08
CA VAL A 123 3.55 15.22 1.29
C VAL A 123 4.48 16.22 0.62
N ASN A 124 5.44 16.77 1.38
CA ASN A 124 6.35 17.83 0.89
C ASN A 124 5.59 19.04 0.31
N ASN A 125 4.54 19.50 1.00
CA ASN A 125 3.67 20.61 0.57
C ASN A 125 2.96 20.42 -0.77
N LYS A 126 2.89 19.19 -1.30
CA LYS A 126 2.13 18.86 -2.51
C LYS A 126 1.00 17.91 -2.17
N PHE A 127 -0.15 18.13 -2.80
CA PHE A 127 -1.28 17.19 -2.70
C PHE A 127 -0.82 15.81 -3.12
N TYR A 128 -1.08 14.82 -2.27
CA TYR A 128 -0.68 13.43 -2.49
C TYR A 128 -1.89 12.55 -2.83
N LYS A 129 -2.87 12.49 -1.92
CA LYS A 129 -4.10 11.73 -2.10
C LYS A 129 -5.22 12.28 -1.22
N GLU A 130 -6.45 11.89 -1.55
CA GLU A 130 -7.64 12.12 -0.74
C GLU A 130 -8.33 10.76 -0.50
N GLU A 131 -8.80 10.53 0.72
CA GLU A 131 -9.45 9.29 1.13
C GLU A 131 -10.75 9.60 1.85
N VAL A 132 -11.82 8.88 1.51
CA VAL A 132 -13.14 9.06 2.14
C VAL A 132 -13.42 7.89 3.07
N TYR A 133 -13.97 8.19 4.25
CA TYR A 133 -14.29 7.21 5.29
C TYR A 133 -15.73 7.38 5.78
N ARG A 134 -16.47 6.27 5.91
CA ARG A 134 -17.64 6.24 6.79
C ARG A 134 -17.21 5.70 8.14
N TYR A 135 -17.84 6.20 9.19
CA TYR A 135 -17.68 5.65 10.52
C TYR A 135 -18.86 4.74 10.86
N LYS A 136 -18.60 3.79 11.76
CA LYS A 136 -19.60 2.97 12.42
C LYS A 136 -19.21 2.83 13.87
N VAL A 137 -20.17 3.01 14.77
CA VAL A 137 -19.98 2.77 16.19
C VAL A 137 -20.57 1.42 16.56
N GLU A 138 -19.74 0.56 17.15
CA GLU A 138 -20.16 -0.72 17.74
C GLU A 138 -19.48 -0.88 19.11
N ASN A 139 -20.24 -1.27 20.13
CA ASN A 139 -19.71 -1.52 21.48
C ASN A 139 -18.85 -0.38 22.05
N ASN A 140 -19.27 0.87 21.89
CA ASN A 140 -18.51 2.08 22.26
C ASN A 140 -17.12 2.20 21.58
N LEU A 141 -16.91 1.55 20.44
CA LEU A 141 -15.72 1.69 19.60
C LEU A 141 -16.11 2.31 18.25
N ILE A 142 -15.27 3.23 17.77
CA ILE A 142 -15.44 3.90 16.48
C ILE A 142 -14.62 3.15 15.44
N PHE A 143 -15.26 2.72 14.37
CA PHE A 143 -14.63 2.04 13.24
C PHE A 143 -14.72 2.88 11.99
N TYR A 144 -13.58 3.19 11.38
CA TYR A 144 -13.49 3.95 10.13
C TYR A 144 -13.35 2.99 8.94
N ASN A 145 -14.41 2.89 8.15
CA ASN A 145 -14.46 2.10 6.93
C ASN A 145 -14.09 2.98 5.74
N TYR A 146 -13.02 2.59 5.05
CA TYR A 146 -12.58 3.25 3.82
C TYR A 146 -13.60 3.03 2.70
N ILE A 147 -14.08 4.13 2.13
CA ILE A 147 -14.99 4.13 0.97
C ILE A 147 -14.21 4.74 -0.16
N ASN A 148 -13.62 3.87 -0.96
CA ASN A 148 -12.75 4.26 -2.05
C ASN A 148 -13.49 5.12 -3.08
N TYR A 149 -13.10 6.38 -3.20
CA TYR A 149 -13.31 7.19 -4.39
C TYR A 149 -12.05 8.04 -4.60
N PHE A 150 -11.36 7.80 -5.71
CA PHE A 150 -10.28 8.67 -6.18
C PHE A 150 -10.88 10.04 -6.55
N PHE A 151 -11.01 10.93 -5.58
CA PHE A 151 -11.32 12.33 -5.87
C PHE A 151 -10.01 13.02 -6.28
N LYS A 152 -9.85 13.26 -7.58
CA LYS A 152 -8.89 14.27 -8.04
C LYS A 152 -9.53 15.62 -7.79
N LYS A 153 -8.92 16.42 -6.91
CA LYS A 153 -9.30 17.83 -6.70
C LYS A 153 -9.41 18.53 -8.07
N GLY A 154 -10.64 18.83 -8.51
CA GLY A 154 -10.94 19.49 -9.79
C GLY A 154 -11.71 18.68 -10.84
N ALA A 155 -12.17 17.45 -10.56
CA ALA A 155 -13.16 16.78 -11.40
C ALA A 155 -14.52 16.78 -10.70
N GLU A 156 -15.38 17.71 -11.08
CA GLU A 156 -16.83 17.59 -10.84
C GLU A 156 -17.29 16.29 -11.51
N LEU A 157 -17.89 15.38 -10.74
CA LEU A 157 -18.69 14.29 -11.30
C LEU A 157 -20.05 14.90 -11.64
N GLU A 158 -20.27 15.17 -12.92
CA GLU A 158 -21.62 15.25 -13.48
C GLU A 158 -22.34 13.91 -13.23
N GLU A 159 -23.61 14.03 -12.86
CA GLU A 159 -24.55 12.95 -12.49
C GLU A 159 -24.71 11.85 -13.55
#